data_AF-A0A2V8DAJ5-F1
#
_entry.id   AF-A0A2V8DAJ5-F1
#
_cell.length_a   1.000
_cell.length_b   1.000
_cell.length_c   1.000
_cell.angle_alpha   90.00
_cell.angle_beta   90.00
_cell.angle_gamma   90.00
#
_symmetry.space_group_name_H-M   'P 1'
#
loop_
_entity.id
_entity.type
_entity.pdbx_description
1 polymer ?
#
loop_
_entity_poly.entity_id
_entity_poly.type
_entity_poly.pdbx_seq_one_letter_code
_entity_poly.pdbx_strand_id
1 'polypeptide(L)'
;MMFTPSTSRLSPSQFRSRFPIVNRRIYVNSCSQGALSTDVEAAMHEYAESWHDAGSPWDMWVDKVEQLRTRFAASIGADREEIAVMPSASAGINAIASALSFGNRS
;
A
#
# COMPACT_ATOMS: atom_id res chain seq x y z
N MET A 1 1.63 -1.64 29.61
CA MET A 1 2.83 -2.39 29.17
C MET A 1 3.21 -1.83 27.81
N MET A 2 4.32 -1.09 27.71
CA MET A 2 4.72 -0.41 26.46
C MET A 2 5.32 -1.43 25.48
N PHE A 3 4.70 -1.56 24.30
CA PHE A 3 5.29 -2.26 23.16
C PHE A 3 6.38 -1.36 22.57
N THR A 4 7.64 -1.76 22.65
CA THR A 4 8.74 -1.15 21.89
C THR A 4 8.98 -2.03 20.65
N PRO A 5 8.56 -1.62 19.44
CA PRO A 5 8.91 -2.37 18.26
C PRO A 5 10.40 -2.11 17.97
N SER A 6 11.23 -3.14 18.17
CA SER A 6 12.58 -3.16 17.61
C SER A 6 12.47 -3.50 16.13
N THR A 7 12.11 -2.51 15.31
CA THR A 7 12.16 -2.64 13.86
C THR A 7 13.62 -2.46 13.47
N SER A 8 14.33 -3.56 13.19
CA SER A 8 15.69 -3.45 12.65
C SER A 8 15.62 -2.64 11.36
N ARG A 9 16.16 -1.42 11.36
CA ARG A 9 16.18 -0.58 10.17
C ARG A 9 17.12 -1.23 9.17
N LEU A 10 16.62 -1.48 7.95
CA LEU A 10 17.46 -1.93 6.85
C LEU A 10 18.50 -0.84 6.54
N SER A 11 19.73 -1.23 6.27
CA SER A 11 20.70 -0.32 5.65
C SER A 11 20.24 0.06 4.24
N PRO A 12 20.73 1.17 3.66
CA PRO A 12 20.42 1.52 2.28
C PRO A 12 20.75 0.41 1.27
N SER A 13 21.83 -0.36 1.49
CA SER A 13 22.20 -1.46 0.60
C SER A 13 21.23 -2.65 0.73
N GLN A 14 20.81 -3.00 1.95
CA GLN A 14 19.82 -4.05 2.21
C GLN A 14 18.43 -3.68 1.67
N PHE A 15 18.05 -2.40 1.75
CA PHE A 15 16.82 -1.94 1.12
C PHE A 15 16.91 -2.01 -0.41
N ARG A 16 18.00 -1.52 -0.99
CA ARG A 16 18.21 -1.55 -2.45
C ARG A 16 18.26 -2.96 -3.02
N SER A 17 18.77 -3.94 -2.28
CA SER A 17 18.80 -5.34 -2.75
C SER A 17 17.40 -5.95 -2.94
N ARG A 18 16.34 -5.33 -2.39
CA ARG A 18 14.94 -5.73 -2.61
C ARG A 18 14.40 -5.32 -3.98
N PHE A 19 15.14 -4.56 -4.78
CA PHE A 19 14.67 -4.02 -6.07
C PHE A 19 15.60 -4.46 -7.21
N PRO A 20 15.37 -5.61 -7.85
CA PRO A 20 16.30 -6.17 -8.85
C PRO A 20 16.65 -5.22 -10.00
N ILE A 21 15.72 -4.34 -10.39
CA ILE A 21 15.90 -3.38 -11.48
C ILE A 21 17.07 -2.42 -11.25
N VAL A 22 17.39 -2.07 -9.99
CA VAL A 22 18.45 -1.10 -9.67
C VAL A 22 19.85 -1.64 -9.91
N ASN A 23 20.00 -2.97 -10.03
CA ASN A 23 21.26 -3.62 -10.42
C ASN A 23 21.46 -3.63 -11.94
N ARG A 24 20.40 -3.36 -12.71
CA ARG A 24 20.41 -3.44 -14.18
C ARG A 24 20.29 -2.06 -14.85
N ARG A 25 19.72 -1.08 -14.14
CA ARG A 25 19.39 0.26 -14.66
C ARG A 25 19.55 1.32 -13.57
N ILE A 26 19.92 2.52 -14.00
CA ILE A 26 19.81 3.74 -13.18
C ILE A 26 18.32 4.13 -13.20
N TYR A 27 17.59 3.73 -12.15
CA TYR A 27 16.15 3.92 -12.07
C TYR A 27 15.78 5.29 -11.48
N VAL A 28 15.35 6.22 -12.34
CA VAL A 28 14.99 7.61 -11.96
C VAL A 28 13.50 7.94 -12.21
N ASN A 29 12.65 6.92 -12.35
CA ASN A 29 11.22 7.06 -12.67
C ASN A 29 10.27 6.86 -11.47
N SER A 30 10.80 6.84 -10.23
CA SER A 30 10.05 6.45 -9.02
C SER A 30 8.82 7.33 -8.72
N CYS A 31 8.79 8.57 -9.22
CA CYS A 31 7.66 9.48 -9.03
C CYS A 31 6.44 9.12 -9.89
N SER A 32 6.63 8.40 -10.99
CA SER A 32 5.56 7.91 -11.85
C SER A 32 5.22 6.46 -11.54
N GLN A 33 6.26 5.62 -11.39
CA GLN A 33 6.11 4.21 -11.10
C GLN A 33 7.19 3.81 -10.08
N GLY A 34 6.78 3.26 -8.93
CA GLY A 34 7.74 2.69 -7.98
C GLY A 34 8.45 1.47 -8.59
N ALA A 35 9.74 1.30 -8.28
CA ALA A 35 10.45 0.08 -8.62
C ALA A 35 9.76 -1.12 -7.94
N LEU A 36 9.55 -2.22 -8.67
CA LEU A 36 8.96 -3.43 -8.11
C LEU A 36 9.93 -4.06 -7.10
N SER A 37 9.49 -4.19 -5.86
CA SER A 37 10.24 -4.93 -4.83
C SER A 37 9.93 -6.42 -4.92
N THR A 38 10.88 -7.24 -4.50
CA THR A 38 10.70 -8.69 -4.37
C THR A 38 9.55 -9.06 -3.43
N ASP A 39 9.23 -8.19 -2.46
CA ASP A 39 8.16 -8.43 -1.49
C ASP A 39 6.78 -8.21 -2.09
N VAL A 40 6.66 -7.15 -2.89
CA VAL A 40 5.42 -6.85 -3.62
C VAL A 40 5.19 -7.93 -4.68
N GLU A 41 6.24 -8.32 -5.40
CA GLU A 41 6.18 -9.41 -6.38
C GLU A 41 5.71 -10.72 -5.75
N ALA A 42 6.30 -11.12 -4.60
CA ALA A 42 5.87 -12.29 -3.86
C ALA A 42 4.40 -12.20 -3.41
N ALA A 43 3.98 -11.06 -2.84
CA ALA A 43 2.60 -10.88 -2.39
C ALA A 43 1.58 -10.91 -3.55
N MET A 44 1.95 -10.41 -4.73
CA MET A 44 1.12 -10.52 -5.93
C MET A 44 0.99 -11.97 -6.40
N HIS A 45 2.06 -12.76 -6.31
CA HIS A 45 2.04 -14.18 -6.61
C HIS A 45 1.13 -14.95 -5.64
N GLU A 46 1.30 -14.74 -4.33
CA GLU A 46 0.45 -15.32 -3.29
C GLU A 46 -1.03 -14.97 -3.49
N TYR A 47 -1.32 -13.73 -3.88
CA TYR A 47 -2.69 -13.32 -4.20
C TYR A 47 -3.25 -14.11 -5.40
N ALA A 48 -2.49 -14.27 -6.49
CA ALA A 48 -2.91 -15.06 -7.64
C ALA A 48 -3.07 -16.55 -7.30
N GLU A 49 -2.15 -17.13 -6.52
CA GLU A 49 -2.24 -18.52 -6.07
C GLU A 49 -3.48 -18.78 -5.21
N SER A 50 -3.90 -17.81 -4.39
CA SER A 50 -5.12 -17.95 -3.57
C SER A 50 -6.38 -18.23 -4.39
N TRP A 51 -6.41 -17.83 -5.67
CA TRP A 51 -7.50 -18.14 -6.59
C TRP A 51 -7.48 -19.60 -7.02
N HIS A 52 -6.29 -20.16 -7.26
CA HIS A 52 -6.12 -21.55 -7.64
C HIS A 52 -6.45 -22.50 -6.49
N ASP A 53 -6.07 -22.13 -5.27
CA ASP A 53 -6.21 -23.01 -4.11
C ASP A 53 -7.59 -22.90 -3.44
N ALA A 54 -8.13 -21.69 -3.31
CA ALA A 54 -9.34 -21.41 -2.54
C ALA A 54 -10.48 -20.78 -3.37
N GLY A 55 -10.28 -20.55 -4.67
CA GLY A 55 -11.27 -19.96 -5.57
C GLY A 55 -11.48 -18.47 -5.32
N SER A 56 -12.40 -18.13 -4.41
CA SER A 56 -12.71 -16.74 -4.05
C SER A 56 -12.68 -16.53 -2.54
N PRO A 57 -11.50 -16.63 -1.88
CA PRO A 57 -11.35 -16.45 -0.44
C PRO A 57 -11.54 -14.97 -0.02
N TRP A 58 -12.79 -14.49 -0.06
CA TRP A 58 -13.14 -13.09 0.16
C TRP A 58 -12.68 -12.56 1.53
N ASP A 59 -12.95 -13.31 2.60
CA ASP A 59 -12.60 -12.89 3.97
C ASP A 59 -11.08 -12.69 4.11
N MET A 60 -10.28 -13.55 3.48
CA MET A 60 -8.82 -13.41 3.46
C MET A 60 -8.38 -12.11 2.76
N TRP A 61 -9.00 -11.77 1.63
CA TRP A 61 -8.66 -10.55 0.90
C TRP A 61 -9.09 -9.29 1.65
N VAL A 62 -10.27 -9.31 2.27
CA VAL A 62 -10.74 -8.23 3.16
C VAL A 62 -9.78 -8.05 4.34
N ASP A 63 -9.35 -9.14 4.98
CA ASP A 63 -8.40 -9.08 6.08
C ASP A 63 -7.04 -8.47 5.66
N LYS A 64 -6.59 -8.71 4.42
CA LYS A 64 -5.38 -8.05 3.90
C LYS A 64 -5.57 -6.54 3.74
N VAL A 65 -6.76 -6.11 3.33
CA VAL A 65 -7.12 -4.68 3.25
C VAL A 65 -7.18 -4.05 4.64
N GLU A 66 -7.76 -4.71 5.65
CA GLU A 66 -7.81 -4.21 7.03
C GLU A 66 -6.41 -4.09 7.66
N GLN A 67 -5.52 -5.06 7.37
CA GLN A 67 -4.12 -4.98 7.78
C GLN A 67 -3.40 -3.79 7.12
N LEU A 68 -3.66 -3.53 5.83
CA LEU A 68 -3.12 -2.36 5.12
C LEU A 68 -3.60 -1.06 5.78
N ARG A 69 -4.91 -0.92 6.00
CA ARG A 69 -5.51 0.27 6.64
C ARG A 69 -4.85 0.56 7.98
N THR A 70 -4.73 -0.46 8.82
CA THR A 70 -4.12 -0.34 10.15
C THR A 70 -2.66 0.10 10.09
N ARG A 71 -1.85 -0.54 9.23
CA ARG A 71 -0.42 -0.22 9.11
C ARG A 71 -0.18 1.17 8.51
N PHE A 72 -0.99 1.54 7.51
CA PHE A 72 -0.87 2.85 6.87
C PHE A 72 -1.30 3.98 7.81
N ALA A 73 -2.40 3.81 8.53
CA ALA A 73 -2.87 4.76 9.55
C ALA A 73 -1.76 5.06 10.58
N ALA A 74 -1.14 4.02 11.14
CA ALA A 74 -0.04 4.17 12.08
C ALA A 74 1.18 4.92 11.49
N SER A 75 1.43 4.80 10.18
CA SER A 75 2.55 5.48 9.50
C SER A 75 2.36 6.98 9.32
N ILE A 76 1.11 7.46 9.31
CA ILE A 76 0.75 8.87 9.14
C ILE A 76 0.13 9.51 10.39
N GLY A 77 0.01 8.74 11.49
CA GLY A 77 -0.58 9.22 12.75
C GLY A 77 -2.10 9.36 12.74
N ALA A 78 -2.79 8.48 11.99
CA ALA A 78 -4.25 8.44 11.88
C ALA A 78 -4.83 7.16 12.51
N ASP A 79 -6.15 7.10 12.65
CA ASP A 79 -6.89 5.88 13.00
C ASP A 79 -7.26 5.07 11.75
N ARG A 80 -7.44 3.74 11.90
CA ARG A 80 -7.75 2.88 10.75
C ARG A 80 -9.09 3.24 10.09
N GLU A 81 -10.04 3.76 10.87
CA GLU A 81 -11.36 4.21 10.42
C GLU A 81 -11.25 5.43 9.48
N GLU A 82 -10.16 6.19 9.53
CA GLU A 82 -9.88 7.37 8.70
C GLU A 82 -9.26 7.01 7.33
N ILE A 83 -8.91 5.74 7.08
CA ILE A 83 -8.21 5.31 5.87
C ILE A 83 -9.15 4.67 4.84
N ALA A 84 -9.51 5.38 3.77
CA ALA A 84 -10.20 4.78 2.63
C ALA A 84 -9.22 4.24 1.57
N VAL A 85 -9.40 3.00 1.12
CA VAL A 85 -8.60 2.41 0.02
C VAL A 85 -9.28 2.71 -1.31
N MET A 86 -8.58 3.43 -2.19
CA MET A 86 -9.09 3.88 -3.49
C MET A 86 -8.20 3.35 -4.63
N PRO A 87 -8.77 3.10 -5.82
CA PRO A 87 -8.01 2.53 -6.95
C PRO A 87 -7.00 3.52 -7.56
N SER A 88 -7.17 4.83 -7.31
CA SER A 88 -6.24 5.87 -7.75
C SER A 88 -6.43 7.16 -6.95
N ALA A 89 -5.45 8.06 -7.03
CA ALA A 89 -5.56 9.40 -6.44
C ALA A 89 -6.73 10.19 -7.04
N SER A 90 -6.92 10.13 -8.37
CA SER A 90 -8.03 10.82 -9.05
C SER A 90 -9.39 10.30 -8.59
N ALA A 91 -9.54 8.98 -8.41
CA ALA A 91 -10.78 8.41 -7.86
C ALA A 91 -11.05 8.88 -6.42
N GLY A 92 -10.01 8.96 -5.59
CA GLY A 92 -10.11 9.49 -4.23
C GLY A 92 -10.53 10.96 -4.19
N ILE A 93 -9.90 11.81 -5.00
CA ILE A 93 -10.24 13.24 -5.10
C ILE A 93 -11.69 13.42 -5.55
N ASN A 94 -12.11 12.67 -6.59
CA ASN A 94 -13.49 12.75 -7.08
C ASN A 94 -14.50 12.32 -6.02
N ALA A 95 -14.23 11.25 -5.26
CA ALA A 95 -15.11 10.81 -4.18
C ALA A 95 -15.28 11.88 -3.09
N ILE A 96 -14.20 12.54 -2.69
CA ILE A 96 -14.23 13.65 -1.72
C ILE A 96 -15.01 14.83 -2.30
N ALA A 97 -14.70 15.25 -3.54
CA ALA A 97 -15.36 16.37 -4.18
C ALA A 97 -16.88 16.14 -4.28
N SER A 98 -17.31 14.95 -4.68
CA SER A 98 -18.74 14.61 -4.76
C SER A 98 -19.46 14.56 -3.41
N ALA A 99 -18.74 14.33 -2.31
CA ALA A 99 -19.30 14.31 -0.96
C ALA A 99 -19.46 15.72 -0.35
N LEU A 100 -18.79 16.74 -0.91
CA LEU A 100 -18.86 18.11 -0.42
C LEU A 100 -19.93 18.92 -1.15
N SER A 101 -20.68 19.74 -0.41
CA SER A 101 -21.56 20.75 -1.01
C SER A 101 -20.79 22.04 -1.22
N PHE A 102 -20.64 22.46 -2.47
CA PHE A 102 -19.91 23.68 -2.85
C PHE A 102 -20.83 24.90 -3.03
N GLY A 103 -21.97 24.96 -2.32
CA GLY A 103 -22.94 26.05 -2.43
C GLY A 103 -22.30 27.45 -2.37
N ASN A 104 -22.73 28.33 -3.28
CA ASN A 104 -22.34 29.74 -3.49
C ASN A 104 -21.11 30.23 -2.72
N ARG A 105 -19.93 30.05 -3.32
CA ARG A 105 -18.82 31.00 -3.16
C ARG A 105 -18.96 32.07 -4.25
N SER A 106 -19.91 33.00 -4.06
CA SER A 106 -19.98 34.27 -4.78
C SER A 106 -19.22 35.34 -3.98
#